data_AF-A0A0C2DE35-F1
#
_entry.id   AF-A0A0C2DE35-F1
#
_cell.length_a   1.000
_cell.length_b   1.000
_cell.length_c   1.000
_cell.angle_alpha   90.00
_cell.angle_beta   90.00
_cell.angle_gamma   90.00
#
_symmetry.space_group_name_H-M   'P 1'
#
loop_
_entity.id
_entity.type
_entity.pdbx_description
1 polymer ?
#
loop_
_entity_poly.entity_id
_entity_poly.type
_entity_poly.pdbx_seq_one_letter_code
_entity_poly.pdbx_strand_id
1 'polypeptide(L)'
;MESSVKLVRTSSQEFKERYDESFLLFEKYQKIIHKDNDTSKAGFKRFLVDTPLFDDEILRPPPGPYTTGSYHQWYILDGRLLAVGVIDIFPRCVSSKYMYYDPDYAFLSLGTYTALREIAFTREVMKHRPDIKYYYMGYYISTCPKMRYKGKFRPSELLCDRSFQWVPLHECDRMLNENDNKFTVFRPYEAPAEMQTRDQLLLLVDGKILPYADICDLAPSLKEVADSEEVKEKLDAFASRIGSDMSGLILYLSDFQDIDTSE
;
A
#
# COMPACT_ATOMS: atom_id res chain seq x y z
N MET A 1 16.61 -19.82 22.85
CA MET A 1 15.76 -18.81 22.23
C MET A 1 15.75 -19.09 20.74
N GLU A 2 14.63 -19.54 20.21
CA GLU A 2 14.45 -19.88 18.80
C GLU A 2 13.73 -18.73 18.10
N SER A 3 14.29 -18.22 17.02
CA SER A 3 13.70 -17.11 16.26
C SER A 3 13.61 -17.43 14.78
N SER A 4 12.49 -17.06 14.15
CA SER A 4 12.32 -17.24 12.71
C SER A 4 11.53 -16.09 12.08
N VAL A 5 11.70 -15.92 10.77
CA VAL A 5 10.93 -14.95 9.97
C VAL A 5 10.25 -15.72 8.84
N LYS A 6 8.94 -15.57 8.71
CA LYS A 6 8.14 -16.30 7.72
C LYS A 6 7.24 -15.35 6.94
N LEU A 7 7.16 -15.53 5.63
CA LEU A 7 6.18 -14.83 4.79
C LEU A 7 4.94 -15.70 4.66
N VAL A 8 3.78 -15.17 5.02
CA VAL A 8 2.51 -15.91 4.99
C VAL A 8 1.47 -15.11 4.21
N ARG A 9 0.83 -15.75 3.24
CA ARG A 9 -0.22 -15.12 2.44
C ARG A 9 -1.50 -14.99 3.25
N THR A 10 -2.19 -13.85 3.19
CA THR A 10 -3.40 -13.60 3.99
C THR A 10 -4.56 -14.54 3.67
N SER A 11 -4.60 -15.11 2.45
CA SER A 11 -5.60 -16.10 2.04
C SER A 11 -5.28 -17.55 2.44
N SER A 12 -4.06 -17.82 2.92
CA SER A 12 -3.60 -19.18 3.22
C SER A 12 -4.27 -19.79 4.46
N GLN A 13 -4.31 -21.12 4.53
CA GLN A 13 -4.78 -21.83 5.73
C GLN A 13 -3.89 -21.54 6.95
N GLU A 14 -2.58 -21.47 6.74
CA GLU A 14 -1.64 -21.14 7.81
C GLU A 14 -1.94 -19.78 8.45
N PHE A 15 -2.29 -18.77 7.64
CA PHE A 15 -2.70 -17.47 8.17
C PHE A 15 -3.90 -17.57 9.09
N LYS A 16 -4.91 -18.36 8.71
CA LYS A 16 -6.13 -18.57 9.50
C LYS A 16 -5.84 -19.20 10.85
N GLU A 17 -4.89 -20.13 10.92
CA GLU A 17 -4.50 -20.84 12.16
C GLU A 17 -3.92 -19.90 13.23
N ARG A 18 -3.26 -18.81 12.82
CA ARG A 18 -2.70 -17.80 13.77
C ARG A 18 -3.40 -16.45 13.72
N TYR A 19 -4.58 -16.38 13.09
CA TYR A 19 -5.34 -15.14 12.94
C TYR A 19 -5.60 -14.45 14.28
N ASP A 20 -6.07 -15.22 15.27
CA ASP A 20 -6.41 -14.68 16.59
C ASP A 20 -5.18 -14.20 17.36
N GLU A 21 -4.05 -14.90 17.25
CA GLU A 21 -2.79 -14.45 17.85
C GLU A 21 -2.31 -13.14 17.21
N SER A 22 -2.38 -13.05 15.88
CA SER A 22 -2.03 -11.84 15.14
C SER A 22 -2.92 -10.66 15.54
N PHE A 23 -4.23 -10.89 15.69
CA PHE A 23 -5.17 -9.87 16.16
C PHE A 23 -4.86 -9.39 17.59
N LEU A 24 -4.60 -10.32 18.52
CA LEU A 24 -4.28 -9.95 19.92
C LEU A 24 -2.99 -9.14 20.01
N LEU A 25 -1.99 -9.46 19.17
CA LEU A 25 -0.77 -8.66 19.07
C LEU A 25 -1.06 -7.24 18.54
N PHE A 26 -1.89 -7.13 17.49
CA PHE A 26 -2.32 -5.85 16.94
C PHE A 26 -3.09 -5.02 17.96
N GLU A 27 -4.04 -5.61 18.69
CA GLU A 27 -4.82 -4.95 19.73
C GLU A 27 -3.92 -4.41 20.86
N LYS A 28 -2.98 -5.24 21.36
CA LYS A 28 -1.98 -4.82 22.35
C LYS A 28 -1.18 -3.62 21.84
N TYR A 29 -0.71 -3.69 20.60
CA TYR A 29 0.06 -2.63 19.96
C TYR A 29 -0.75 -1.32 19.84
N GLN A 30 -1.97 -1.38 19.32
CA GLN A 30 -2.86 -0.23 19.17
C GLN A 30 -3.13 0.46 20.51
N LYS A 31 -3.47 -0.32 21.53
CA LYS A 31 -3.74 0.17 22.88
C LYS A 31 -2.54 0.89 23.49
N ILE A 32 -1.35 0.29 23.41
CA ILE A 32 -0.17 0.81 24.10
C ILE A 32 0.51 1.94 23.32
N ILE A 33 0.69 1.77 22.01
CA ILE A 33 1.48 2.67 21.13
C ILE A 33 0.62 3.75 20.47
N HIS A 34 -0.64 3.45 20.15
CA HIS A 34 -1.56 4.40 19.52
C HIS A 34 -2.62 4.97 20.47
N LYS A 35 -2.73 4.43 21.70
CA LYS A 35 -3.76 4.82 22.69
C LYS A 35 -5.19 4.62 22.15
N ASP A 36 -5.33 3.69 21.22
CA ASP A 36 -6.58 3.32 20.59
C ASP A 36 -7.13 2.07 21.28
N ASN A 37 -8.29 2.20 21.93
CA ASN A 37 -8.95 1.11 22.64
C ASN A 37 -10.16 0.55 21.88
N ASP A 38 -10.45 1.05 20.67
CA ASP A 38 -11.62 0.67 19.88
C ASP A 38 -11.25 -0.28 18.73
N THR A 39 -10.40 -1.27 19.04
CA THR A 39 -9.96 -2.27 18.07
C THR A 39 -10.92 -3.44 18.04
N SER A 40 -11.44 -3.76 16.85
CA SER A 40 -12.28 -4.94 16.63
C SER A 40 -11.64 -5.91 15.63
N LYS A 41 -11.96 -7.20 15.74
CA LYS A 41 -11.52 -8.21 14.75
C LYS A 41 -11.97 -7.86 13.33
N ALA A 42 -13.18 -7.31 13.18
CA ALA A 42 -13.70 -6.87 11.88
C ALA A 42 -12.90 -5.69 11.32
N GLY A 43 -12.53 -4.71 12.17
CA GLY A 43 -11.66 -3.60 11.79
C GLY A 43 -10.26 -4.06 11.39
N PHE A 44 -9.66 -4.96 12.17
CA PHE A 44 -8.37 -5.58 11.84
C PHE A 44 -8.42 -6.32 10.50
N LYS A 45 -9.46 -7.14 10.28
CA LYS A 45 -9.66 -7.87 9.02
C LYS A 45 -9.72 -6.91 7.84
N ARG A 46 -10.63 -5.94 7.89
CA ARG A 46 -10.83 -4.95 6.83
C ARG A 46 -9.56 -4.14 6.55
N PHE A 47 -8.82 -3.79 7.59
CA PHE A 47 -7.64 -2.94 7.45
C PHE A 47 -6.40 -3.70 6.96
N LEU A 48 -6.11 -4.87 7.53
CA LEU A 48 -4.81 -5.54 7.40
C LEU A 48 -4.88 -6.90 6.70
N VAL A 49 -6.06 -7.47 6.46
CA VAL A 49 -6.21 -8.83 5.92
C VAL A 49 -6.92 -8.84 4.58
N ASP A 50 -8.09 -8.22 4.52
CA ASP A 50 -8.89 -8.10 3.30
C ASP A 50 -8.11 -7.30 2.27
N THR A 51 -8.04 -7.84 1.06
CA THR A 51 -7.23 -7.29 -0.01
C THR A 51 -7.93 -7.47 -1.36
N PRO A 52 -7.98 -6.43 -2.21
CA PRO A 52 -8.42 -6.56 -3.59
C PRO A 52 -7.30 -7.07 -4.50
N LEU A 53 -6.07 -7.26 -3.99
CA LEU A 53 -4.93 -7.67 -4.79
C LEU A 53 -5.04 -9.15 -5.16
N PHE A 54 -4.98 -9.43 -6.46
CA PHE A 54 -5.08 -10.79 -7.00
C PHE A 54 -3.71 -11.44 -7.20
N ASP A 55 -3.75 -12.75 -7.36
CA ASP A 55 -2.60 -13.57 -7.73
C ASP A 55 -2.27 -13.46 -9.22
N ASP A 56 -1.04 -13.09 -9.55
CA ASP A 56 -0.55 -13.12 -10.93
C ASP A 56 0.14 -14.45 -11.30
N GLU A 57 -0.02 -15.50 -10.50
CA GLU A 57 0.52 -16.86 -10.75
C GLU A 57 0.09 -17.41 -12.12
N ILE A 58 -1.21 -17.31 -12.44
CA ILE A 58 -1.79 -17.81 -13.69
C ILE A 58 -1.16 -17.12 -14.91
N LEU A 59 -0.75 -15.85 -14.75
CA LEU A 59 -0.16 -15.06 -15.81
C LEU A 59 1.32 -15.38 -16.05
N ARG A 60 1.97 -16.19 -15.19
CA ARG A 60 3.41 -16.47 -15.25
C ARG A 60 3.76 -17.94 -15.03
N PRO A 61 3.70 -18.77 -16.09
CA PRO A 61 4.25 -20.12 -16.07
C PRO A 61 5.77 -20.13 -16.38
N PRO A 62 6.62 -20.83 -15.59
CA PRO A 62 6.29 -21.56 -14.36
C PRO A 62 6.08 -20.62 -13.16
N PRO A 63 5.20 -20.98 -12.22
CA PRO A 63 4.94 -20.16 -11.04
C PRO A 63 6.20 -20.00 -10.19
N GLY A 64 6.58 -18.76 -9.95
CA GLY A 64 7.69 -18.41 -9.05
C GLY A 64 7.27 -18.49 -7.58
N PRO A 65 8.24 -18.49 -6.64
CA PRO A 65 7.94 -18.58 -5.20
C PRO A 65 7.24 -17.33 -4.64
N TYR A 66 7.13 -16.26 -5.42
CA TYR A 66 6.54 -14.98 -5.03
C TYR A 66 5.57 -14.47 -6.08
N THR A 67 4.32 -14.28 -5.70
CA THR A 67 3.26 -13.75 -6.56
C THR A 67 2.72 -12.44 -6.03
N THR A 68 1.99 -11.67 -6.86
CA THR A 68 1.32 -10.47 -6.36
C THR A 68 0.28 -10.82 -5.30
N GLY A 69 0.06 -9.88 -4.38
CA GLY A 69 -0.93 -10.03 -3.32
C GLY A 69 -0.45 -9.50 -1.98
N SER A 70 -1.27 -9.71 -0.96
CA SER A 70 -1.01 -9.29 0.41
C SER A 70 -0.48 -10.44 1.27
N TYR A 71 0.52 -10.10 2.07
CA TYR A 71 1.24 -11.03 2.93
C TYR A 71 1.46 -10.42 4.31
N HIS A 72 1.54 -11.28 5.31
CA HIS A 72 2.06 -10.94 6.63
C HIS A 72 3.42 -11.60 6.79
N GLN A 73 4.45 -10.78 6.97
CA GLN A 73 5.78 -11.24 7.37
C GLN A 73 5.81 -11.36 8.89
N TRP A 74 5.74 -12.60 9.37
CA TRP A 74 5.75 -12.95 10.78
C TRP A 74 7.16 -13.03 11.33
N TYR A 75 7.36 -12.40 12.47
CA TYR A 75 8.58 -12.48 13.27
C TYR A 75 8.25 -13.29 14.51
N ILE A 76 8.81 -14.49 14.62
CA ILE A 76 8.44 -15.46 15.64
C ILE A 76 9.61 -15.59 16.62
N LEU A 77 9.30 -15.57 17.91
CA LEU A 77 10.25 -15.79 19.00
C LEU A 77 9.67 -16.82 19.97
N ASP A 78 10.40 -17.91 20.19
CA ASP A 78 10.01 -19.02 21.07
C ASP A 78 8.57 -19.51 20.78
N GLY A 79 8.26 -19.65 19.48
CA GLY A 79 6.96 -20.11 18.99
C GLY A 79 5.85 -19.06 18.93
N ARG A 80 6.05 -17.83 19.44
CA ARG A 80 5.01 -16.77 19.51
C ARG A 80 5.26 -15.65 18.51
N LEU A 81 4.19 -15.02 18.00
CA LEU A 81 4.30 -13.83 17.16
C LEU A 81 4.81 -12.65 17.99
N LEU A 82 6.01 -12.19 17.66
CA LEU A 82 6.65 -11.01 18.24
C LEU A 82 6.29 -9.74 17.47
N ALA A 83 6.31 -9.82 16.15
CA ALA A 83 5.99 -8.71 15.25
C ALA A 83 5.40 -9.22 13.95
N VAL A 84 4.69 -8.34 13.26
CA VAL A 84 4.12 -8.60 11.95
C VAL A 84 4.33 -7.37 11.06
N GLY A 85 4.99 -7.57 9.93
CA GLY A 85 5.00 -6.63 8.82
C GLY A 85 3.89 -7.00 7.84
N VAL A 86 2.97 -6.08 7.57
CA VAL A 86 1.92 -6.25 6.55
C VAL A 86 2.46 -5.67 5.26
N ILE A 87 2.71 -6.54 4.28
CA ILE A 87 3.35 -6.16 3.03
C ILE A 87 2.52 -6.61 1.82
N ASP A 88 2.57 -5.80 0.78
CA ASP A 88 1.97 -6.10 -0.52
C ASP A 88 3.08 -6.27 -1.55
N ILE A 89 2.99 -7.32 -2.37
CA ILE A 89 3.87 -7.51 -3.54
C ILE A 89 3.12 -7.01 -4.76
N PHE A 90 3.66 -5.97 -5.40
CA PHE A 90 3.15 -5.37 -6.62
C PHE A 90 4.07 -5.68 -7.81
N PRO A 91 3.63 -5.41 -9.05
CA PRO A 91 4.44 -5.66 -10.25
C PRO A 91 5.82 -5.01 -10.22
N ARG A 92 5.95 -3.83 -9.60
CA ARG A 92 7.19 -3.03 -9.59
C ARG A 92 7.80 -2.80 -8.20
N CYS A 93 7.11 -3.18 -7.12
CA CYS A 93 7.60 -2.92 -5.77
C CYS A 93 7.09 -3.93 -4.74
N VAL A 94 7.78 -3.97 -3.60
CA VAL A 94 7.23 -4.49 -2.35
C VAL A 94 6.84 -3.28 -1.49
N SER A 95 5.60 -3.23 -1.03
CA SER A 95 5.05 -2.12 -0.24
C SER A 95 4.87 -2.53 1.21
N SER A 96 5.44 -1.74 2.13
CA SER A 96 5.22 -1.87 3.58
C SER A 96 3.98 -1.08 3.97
N LYS A 97 2.86 -1.79 4.14
CA LYS A 97 1.54 -1.19 4.42
C LYS A 97 1.40 -0.81 5.89
N TYR A 98 1.76 -1.73 6.79
CA TYR A 98 1.60 -1.53 8.22
C TYR A 98 2.55 -2.44 9.01
N MET A 99 2.83 -2.08 10.26
CA MET A 99 3.65 -2.90 11.14
C MET A 99 3.17 -2.75 12.58
N TYR A 100 3.05 -3.89 13.26
CA TYR A 100 2.69 -3.97 14.67
C TYR A 100 3.53 -5.04 15.35
N TYR A 101 3.78 -4.86 16.64
CA TYR A 101 4.69 -5.71 17.42
C TYR A 101 4.36 -5.68 18.89
N ASP A 102 4.93 -6.61 19.65
CA ASP A 102 4.77 -6.66 21.09
C ASP A 102 5.51 -5.47 21.74
N PRO A 103 4.81 -4.50 22.35
CA PRO A 103 5.43 -3.32 22.95
C PRO A 103 6.44 -3.62 24.06
N ASP A 104 6.41 -4.80 24.67
CA ASP A 104 7.39 -5.22 25.68
C ASP A 104 8.80 -5.34 25.07
N TYR A 105 8.88 -5.47 23.74
CA TYR A 105 10.10 -5.55 22.96
C TYR A 105 10.43 -4.24 22.21
N ALA A 106 9.83 -3.11 22.59
CA ALA A 106 10.10 -1.81 21.96
C ALA A 106 11.58 -1.42 22.00
N PHE A 107 12.34 -1.90 23.00
CA PHE A 107 13.78 -1.69 23.12
C PHE A 107 14.60 -2.27 21.95
N LEU A 108 14.05 -3.24 21.21
CA LEU A 108 14.69 -3.82 20.03
C LEU A 108 14.60 -2.95 18.77
N SER A 109 13.89 -1.82 18.82
CA SER A 109 13.69 -0.92 17.67
C SER A 109 13.12 -1.64 16.45
N LEU A 110 12.07 -2.46 16.68
CA LEU A 110 11.55 -3.39 15.68
C LEU A 110 11.17 -2.72 14.35
N GLY A 111 10.69 -1.48 14.34
CA GLY A 111 10.41 -0.77 13.08
C GLY A 111 11.64 -0.61 12.15
N THR A 112 12.85 -0.43 12.72
CA THR A 112 14.09 -0.40 11.91
C THR A 112 14.49 -1.80 11.46
N TYR A 113 14.39 -2.78 12.36
CA TYR A 113 14.73 -4.17 12.05
C TYR A 113 13.83 -4.75 10.95
N THR A 114 12.52 -4.55 11.03
CA THR A 114 11.58 -5.06 10.03
C THR A 114 11.81 -4.38 8.67
N ALA A 115 12.08 -3.07 8.65
CA ALA A 115 12.45 -2.38 7.41
C ALA A 115 13.71 -2.97 6.75
N LEU A 116 14.75 -3.30 7.53
CA LEU A 116 15.95 -3.98 6.99
C LEU A 116 15.63 -5.37 6.43
N ARG A 117 14.75 -6.11 7.10
CA ARG A 117 14.30 -7.44 6.66
C ARG A 117 13.44 -7.36 5.41
N GLU A 118 12.56 -6.37 5.30
CA GLU A 118 11.75 -6.10 4.10
C GLU A 118 12.62 -5.63 2.92
N ILE A 119 13.67 -4.84 3.15
CA ILE A 119 14.68 -4.51 2.12
C ILE A 119 15.38 -5.78 1.64
N ALA A 120 15.85 -6.63 2.56
CA ALA A 120 16.50 -7.88 2.21
C ALA A 120 15.55 -8.83 1.47
N PHE A 121 14.29 -8.89 1.90
CA PHE A 121 13.24 -9.66 1.22
C PHE A 121 12.95 -9.12 -0.17
N THR A 122 12.84 -7.81 -0.35
CA THR A 122 12.65 -7.18 -1.67
C THR A 122 13.76 -7.60 -2.62
N ARG A 123 15.03 -7.56 -2.16
CA ARG A 123 16.18 -8.03 -2.94
C ARG A 123 16.12 -9.51 -3.29
N GLU A 124 15.56 -10.35 -2.42
CA GLU A 124 15.32 -11.76 -2.72
C GLU A 124 14.25 -11.92 -3.79
N VAL A 125 13.10 -11.25 -3.65
CA VAL A 125 12.02 -11.27 -4.63
C VAL A 125 12.52 -10.80 -6.00
N MET A 126 13.37 -9.77 -6.06
CA MET A 126 13.97 -9.26 -7.30
C MET A 126 14.73 -10.32 -8.10
N LYS A 127 15.31 -11.34 -7.45
CA LYS A 127 16.00 -12.44 -8.15
C LYS A 127 15.03 -13.29 -8.97
N HIS A 128 13.77 -13.36 -8.54
CA HIS A 128 12.70 -14.11 -9.21
C HIS A 128 11.77 -13.21 -10.02
N ARG A 129 11.74 -11.90 -9.71
CA ARG A 129 10.89 -10.88 -10.34
C ARG A 129 11.72 -9.62 -10.65
N PRO A 130 12.46 -9.58 -11.77
CA PRO A 130 13.34 -8.46 -12.12
C PRO A 130 12.60 -7.12 -12.37
N ASP A 131 11.28 -7.16 -12.59
CA ASP A 131 10.44 -5.96 -12.73
C ASP A 131 10.23 -5.22 -11.40
N ILE A 132 10.37 -5.93 -10.27
CA ILE A 132 10.38 -5.31 -8.95
C ILE A 132 11.69 -4.55 -8.80
N LYS A 133 11.60 -3.25 -8.55
CA LYS A 133 12.76 -2.35 -8.46
C LYS A 133 12.78 -1.54 -7.17
N TYR A 134 11.65 -1.47 -6.47
CA TYR A 134 11.46 -0.56 -5.36
C TYR A 134 10.95 -1.28 -4.11
N TYR A 135 11.38 -0.78 -2.96
CA TYR A 135 10.76 -1.06 -1.67
C TYR A 135 10.07 0.23 -1.22
N TYR A 136 8.75 0.19 -1.12
CA TYR A 136 7.95 1.35 -0.75
C TYR A 136 7.64 1.33 0.74
N MET A 137 8.23 2.26 1.49
CA MET A 137 8.05 2.36 2.93
C MET A 137 6.79 3.13 3.34
N GLY A 138 5.96 3.56 2.38
CA GLY A 138 4.85 4.47 2.63
C GLY A 138 5.31 5.91 2.91
N TYR A 139 4.39 6.71 3.44
CA TYR A 139 4.65 8.13 3.71
C TYR A 139 5.85 8.37 4.64
N TYR A 140 6.41 9.57 4.52
CA TYR A 140 7.46 10.09 5.39
C TYR A 140 7.10 11.51 5.84
N ILE A 141 7.10 11.72 7.16
CA ILE A 141 6.92 13.02 7.80
C ILE A 141 8.12 13.18 8.74
N SER A 142 9.04 14.11 8.44
CA SER A 142 10.30 14.25 9.16
C SER A 142 10.11 14.59 10.64
N THR A 143 9.06 15.36 10.96
CA THR A 143 8.68 15.75 12.32
C THR A 143 7.97 14.65 13.10
N CYS A 144 7.52 13.57 12.46
CA CYS A 144 6.83 12.47 13.13
C CYS A 144 7.85 11.50 13.75
N PRO A 145 7.90 11.35 15.10
CA PRO A 145 8.88 10.48 15.76
C PRO A 145 8.80 9.02 15.30
N LYS A 146 7.58 8.53 15.01
CA LYS A 146 7.32 7.15 14.54
C LYS A 146 7.82 6.91 13.11
N MET A 147 8.06 7.95 12.32
CA MET A 147 8.45 7.85 10.90
C MET A 147 9.87 8.32 10.64
N ARG A 148 10.49 9.02 11.59
CA ARG A 148 11.83 9.59 11.48
C ARG A 148 12.92 8.55 11.13
N TYR A 149 12.75 7.29 11.53
CA TYR A 149 13.70 6.23 11.22
C TYR A 149 13.80 5.92 9.70
N LYS A 150 12.71 6.13 8.94
CA LYS A 150 12.68 5.93 7.48
C LYS A 150 13.70 6.82 6.77
N GLY A 151 13.89 8.03 7.31
CA GLY A 151 14.87 9.00 6.85
C GLY A 151 16.33 8.56 7.00
N LYS A 152 16.63 7.34 7.48
CA LYS A 152 18.00 6.80 7.61
C LYS A 152 18.38 5.79 6.52
N PHE A 153 17.41 5.26 5.77
CA PHE A 153 17.72 4.29 4.71
C PHE A 153 18.18 5.04 3.45
N ARG A 154 19.25 4.58 2.81
CA ARG A 154 19.78 5.14 1.56
C ARG A 154 20.26 4.01 0.64
N PRO A 155 20.19 4.20 -0.69
CA PRO A 155 19.53 5.31 -1.39
C PRO A 155 17.99 5.27 -1.23
N SER A 156 17.35 6.44 -1.24
CA SER A 156 15.89 6.59 -1.12
C SER A 156 15.45 7.90 -1.74
N GLU A 157 14.18 7.98 -2.12
CA GLU A 157 13.58 9.11 -2.82
C GLU A 157 12.24 9.47 -2.19
N LEU A 158 11.84 10.74 -2.28
CA LEU A 158 10.49 11.20 -1.94
C LEU A 158 9.82 11.76 -3.19
N LEU A 159 8.51 11.55 -3.33
CA LEU A 159 7.73 12.10 -4.42
C LEU A 159 7.44 13.58 -4.14
N CYS A 160 7.74 14.47 -5.10
CA CYS A 160 7.26 15.85 -5.05
C CYS A 160 5.75 15.87 -5.28
N ASP A 161 5.00 16.46 -4.36
CA ASP A 161 3.54 16.59 -4.41
C ASP A 161 3.00 17.43 -5.59
N ARG A 162 3.81 18.37 -6.10
CA ARG A 162 3.43 19.26 -7.20
C ARG A 162 3.80 18.72 -8.58
N SER A 163 5.03 18.24 -8.75
CA SER A 163 5.55 17.81 -10.06
C SER A 163 5.49 16.30 -10.29
N PHE A 164 5.13 15.52 -9.26
CA PHE A 164 5.17 14.05 -9.26
C PHE A 164 6.51 13.44 -9.68
N GLN A 165 7.60 14.19 -9.52
CA GLN A 165 8.95 13.70 -9.72
C GLN A 165 9.52 13.14 -8.41
N TRP A 166 10.21 12.00 -8.51
CA TRP A 166 10.99 11.44 -7.42
C TRP A 166 12.26 12.26 -7.21
N VAL A 167 12.51 12.67 -5.96
CA VAL A 167 13.65 13.49 -5.56
C VAL A 167 14.51 12.70 -4.57
N PRO A 168 15.84 12.62 -4.77
CA PRO A 168 16.73 11.96 -3.82
C PRO A 168 16.57 12.51 -2.40
N LEU A 169 16.43 11.62 -1.42
CA LEU A 169 16.10 11.98 -0.04
C LEU A 169 17.11 12.95 0.59
N HIS A 170 18.39 12.90 0.21
CA HIS A 170 19.39 13.85 0.70
C HIS A 170 19.16 15.30 0.22
N GLU A 171 18.57 15.49 -0.97
CA GLU A 171 18.13 16.81 -1.42
C GLU A 171 16.89 17.25 -0.64
N CYS A 172 15.92 16.35 -0.45
CA CYS A 172 14.72 16.62 0.35
C CYS A 172 15.06 17.01 1.79
N ASP A 173 16.00 16.30 2.43
CA ASP A 173 16.45 16.59 3.80
C ASP A 173 17.00 18.01 3.91
N ARG A 174 17.82 18.44 2.96
CA ARG A 174 18.36 19.81 2.91
C ARG A 174 17.22 20.83 2.82
N MET A 175 16.28 20.64 1.89
CA MET A 175 15.15 21.56 1.70
C MET A 175 14.23 21.61 2.91
N LEU A 176 13.96 20.47 3.55
CA LEU A 176 13.18 20.41 4.79
C LEU A 176 13.89 21.14 5.93
N ASN A 177 15.19 20.94 6.09
CA ASN A 177 15.97 21.60 7.15
C ASN A 177 16.05 23.12 6.95
N GLU A 178 16.20 23.58 5.70
CA GLU A 178 16.18 25.01 5.35
C GLU A 178 14.83 25.69 5.65
N ASN A 179 13.75 24.92 5.68
CA ASN A 179 12.39 25.39 5.96
C ASN A 179 11.84 24.90 7.33
N ASP A 180 12.72 24.69 8.32
CA ASP A 180 12.34 24.29 9.68
C ASP A 180 11.44 23.04 9.76
N ASN A 181 11.62 22.09 8.85
CA ASN A 181 10.78 20.90 8.68
C ASN A 181 9.29 21.18 8.44
N LYS A 182 8.95 22.37 7.92
CA LYS A 182 7.60 22.68 7.44
C LYS A 182 7.34 22.01 6.09
N PHE A 183 6.08 22.02 5.68
CA PHE A 183 5.68 21.56 4.35
C PHE A 183 6.54 22.23 3.27
N THR A 184 7.16 21.42 2.42
CA THR A 184 8.18 21.85 1.46
C THR A 184 7.95 21.16 0.12
N VAL A 185 7.72 21.95 -0.92
CA VAL A 185 7.61 21.46 -2.30
C VAL A 185 9.01 21.21 -2.84
N PHE A 186 9.35 19.97 -3.21
CA PHE A 186 10.74 19.58 -3.55
C PHE A 186 11.23 20.04 -4.94
N ARG A 187 10.32 20.29 -5.88
CA ARG A 187 10.63 20.82 -7.22
C ARG A 187 9.76 22.05 -7.52
N PRO A 188 9.98 23.18 -6.81
CA PRO A 188 9.08 24.32 -6.87
C PRO A 188 9.14 25.10 -8.20
N TYR A 189 10.23 24.94 -8.95
CA TYR A 189 10.46 25.61 -10.24
C TYR A 189 10.06 24.75 -11.45
N GLU A 190 9.82 23.47 -11.25
CA GLU A 190 9.32 22.59 -12.31
C GLU A 190 7.84 22.86 -12.58
N ALA A 191 7.40 22.56 -13.80
CA ALA A 191 5.98 22.59 -14.12
C ALA A 191 5.22 21.62 -13.18
N PRO A 192 4.00 21.97 -12.73
CA PRO A 192 3.12 21.00 -12.09
C PRO A 192 2.94 19.78 -13.00
N ALA A 193 2.76 18.61 -12.40
CA ALA A 193 2.36 17.43 -13.17
C ALA A 193 1.02 17.73 -13.85
N GLU A 194 0.88 17.27 -15.10
CA GLU A 194 -0.40 17.28 -15.78
C GLU A 194 -1.28 16.22 -15.13
N MET A 195 -2.49 16.62 -14.72
CA MET A 195 -3.45 15.71 -14.08
C MET A 195 -4.30 15.03 -15.14
N GLN A 196 -4.84 13.86 -14.82
CA GLN A 196 -5.84 13.23 -15.64
C GLN A 196 -7.15 14.02 -15.62
N THR A 197 -7.93 13.87 -16.69
CA THR A 197 -9.35 14.20 -16.69
C THR A 197 -10.17 12.93 -16.43
N ARG A 198 -11.42 13.11 -15.98
CA ARG A 198 -12.34 12.00 -15.79
C ARG A 198 -12.47 11.11 -17.03
N ASP A 199 -12.46 11.69 -18.22
CA ASP A 199 -12.61 10.96 -19.49
C ASP A 199 -11.40 10.04 -19.79
N GLN A 200 -10.25 10.29 -19.17
CA GLN A 200 -9.05 9.46 -19.29
C GLN A 200 -9.02 8.30 -18.27
N LEU A 201 -9.93 8.28 -17.29
CA LEU A 201 -9.96 7.24 -16.28
C LEU A 201 -10.42 5.90 -16.85
N LEU A 202 -9.75 4.83 -16.43
CA LEU A 202 -10.18 3.46 -16.68
C LEU A 202 -10.98 2.95 -15.49
N LEU A 203 -12.19 2.44 -15.72
CA LEU A 203 -13.06 1.86 -14.71
C LEU A 203 -13.07 0.34 -14.83
N LEU A 204 -13.02 -0.36 -13.70
CA LEU A 204 -13.39 -1.77 -13.63
C LEU A 204 -14.91 -1.87 -13.49
N VAL A 205 -15.57 -2.49 -14.45
CA VAL A 205 -17.03 -2.64 -14.55
C VAL A 205 -17.33 -4.11 -14.84
N ASP A 206 -17.92 -4.82 -13.90
CA ASP A 206 -18.28 -6.25 -14.02
C ASP A 206 -17.13 -7.12 -14.58
N GLY A 207 -15.92 -6.88 -14.06
CA GLY A 207 -14.71 -7.59 -14.47
C GLY A 207 -14.10 -7.16 -15.82
N LYS A 208 -14.64 -6.13 -16.48
CA LYS A 208 -14.09 -5.51 -17.70
C LYS A 208 -13.50 -4.15 -17.40
N ILE A 209 -12.47 -3.77 -18.14
CA ILE A 209 -11.84 -2.45 -18.03
C ILE A 209 -12.41 -1.58 -19.16
N LEU A 210 -13.08 -0.49 -18.82
CA LEU A 210 -13.70 0.43 -19.75
C LEU A 210 -13.22 1.87 -19.48
N PRO A 211 -12.84 2.65 -20.50
CA PRO A 211 -12.65 4.09 -20.33
C PRO A 211 -13.98 4.75 -19.93
N TYR A 212 -13.94 5.71 -19.00
CA TYR A 212 -15.16 6.44 -18.61
C TYR A 212 -15.82 7.13 -19.81
N ALA A 213 -15.01 7.66 -20.74
CA ALA A 213 -15.51 8.29 -21.98
C ALA A 213 -16.40 7.37 -22.83
N ASP A 214 -16.15 6.05 -22.77
CA ASP A 214 -16.84 5.06 -23.61
C ASP A 214 -17.97 4.33 -22.86
N ILE A 215 -18.21 4.66 -21.59
CA ILE A 215 -19.09 3.86 -20.72
C ILE A 215 -20.55 3.85 -21.19
N CYS A 216 -21.04 4.99 -21.70
CA CYS A 216 -22.41 5.11 -22.20
C CYS A 216 -22.67 4.26 -23.45
N ASP A 217 -21.62 4.00 -24.24
CA ASP A 217 -21.70 3.21 -25.46
C ASP A 217 -21.49 1.71 -25.18
N LEU A 218 -20.55 1.39 -24.29
CA LEU A 218 -20.15 0.01 -23.99
C LEU A 218 -20.97 -0.65 -22.88
N ALA A 219 -21.59 0.14 -22.00
CA ALA A 219 -22.48 -0.31 -20.93
C ALA A 219 -23.69 0.62 -20.75
N PRO A 220 -24.67 0.62 -21.69
CA PRO A 220 -25.80 1.54 -21.66
C PRO A 220 -26.66 1.48 -20.38
N SER A 221 -26.66 0.35 -19.66
CA SER A 221 -27.34 0.20 -18.37
C SER A 221 -26.79 1.15 -17.30
N LEU A 222 -25.50 1.47 -17.37
CA LEU A 222 -24.81 2.33 -16.40
C LEU A 222 -24.89 3.81 -16.74
N LYS A 223 -25.60 4.18 -17.82
CA LYS A 223 -25.70 5.58 -18.26
C LYS A 223 -26.25 6.50 -17.18
N GLU A 224 -27.29 6.09 -16.48
CA GLU A 224 -27.90 6.90 -15.41
C GLU A 224 -26.90 7.17 -14.27
N VAL A 225 -26.13 6.14 -13.89
CA VAL A 225 -25.05 6.27 -12.89
C VAL A 225 -23.93 7.16 -13.40
N ALA A 226 -23.45 6.95 -14.63
CA ALA A 226 -22.38 7.73 -15.23
C ALA A 226 -22.77 9.21 -15.37
N ASP A 227 -24.05 9.50 -15.65
CA ASP A 227 -24.57 10.85 -15.79
C ASP A 227 -24.86 11.55 -14.46
N SER A 228 -24.86 10.83 -13.34
CA SER A 228 -25.04 11.40 -12.00
C SER A 228 -23.96 12.43 -11.68
N GLU A 229 -24.40 13.61 -11.24
CA GLU A 229 -23.48 14.69 -10.80
C GLU A 229 -22.59 14.24 -9.63
N GLU A 230 -23.13 13.43 -8.69
CA GLU A 230 -22.35 12.90 -7.58
C GLU A 230 -21.17 12.03 -8.06
N VAL A 231 -21.42 11.18 -9.07
CA VAL A 231 -20.40 10.29 -9.63
C VAL A 231 -19.37 11.10 -10.42
N LYS A 232 -19.83 12.08 -11.22
CA LYS A 232 -18.95 12.99 -11.97
C LYS A 232 -18.03 13.77 -11.03
N GLU A 233 -18.55 14.34 -9.95
CA GLU A 233 -17.75 15.06 -8.94
C GLU A 233 -16.71 14.14 -8.27
N LYS A 234 -17.09 12.91 -7.90
CA LYS A 234 -16.15 11.91 -7.35
C LYS A 234 -15.01 11.62 -8.32
N LEU A 235 -15.34 11.39 -9.60
CA LEU A 235 -14.36 11.07 -10.62
C LEU A 235 -13.46 12.26 -10.96
N ASP A 236 -13.99 13.48 -11.07
CA ASP A 236 -13.20 14.70 -11.31
C ASP A 236 -12.26 14.99 -10.14
N ALA A 237 -12.76 14.80 -8.91
CA ALA A 237 -11.95 14.92 -7.70
C ALA A 237 -10.83 13.87 -7.66
N PHE A 238 -11.09 12.65 -8.14
CA PHE A 238 -10.07 11.62 -8.25
C PHE A 238 -9.03 11.95 -9.34
N ALA A 239 -9.49 12.24 -10.56
CA ALA A 239 -8.65 12.52 -11.73
C ALA A 239 -7.68 13.70 -11.48
N SER A 240 -8.15 14.75 -10.82
CA SER A 240 -7.34 15.93 -10.44
C SER A 240 -6.24 15.66 -9.41
N ARG A 241 -6.11 14.44 -8.90
CA ARG A 241 -5.07 14.01 -7.96
C ARG A 241 -4.12 12.97 -8.55
N ILE A 242 -4.36 12.53 -9.78
CA ILE A 242 -3.61 11.47 -10.45
C ILE A 242 -2.90 12.06 -11.67
N GLY A 243 -1.60 11.79 -11.79
CA GLY A 243 -0.79 12.28 -12.89
C GLY A 243 -1.18 11.61 -14.20
N SER A 244 -1.04 12.33 -15.31
CA SER A 244 -1.30 11.82 -16.67
C SER A 244 -0.38 10.64 -17.05
N ASP A 245 0.76 10.51 -16.38
CA ASP A 245 1.69 9.37 -16.50
C ASP A 245 1.13 8.05 -15.92
N MET A 246 0.08 8.13 -15.09
CA MET A 246 -0.62 6.99 -14.51
C MET A 246 -1.84 6.55 -15.35
N SER A 247 -1.74 6.63 -16.69
CA SER A 247 -2.86 6.33 -17.61
C SER A 247 -3.37 4.87 -17.56
N GLY A 248 -2.61 3.96 -16.96
CA GLY A 248 -3.01 2.57 -16.73
C GLY A 248 -3.72 2.32 -15.39
N LEU A 249 -3.99 3.38 -14.61
CA LEU A 249 -4.68 3.25 -13.32
C LEU A 249 -6.14 2.87 -13.55
N ILE A 250 -6.54 1.72 -13.00
CA ILE A 250 -7.91 1.22 -13.05
C ILE A 250 -8.59 1.54 -11.72
N LEU A 251 -9.69 2.25 -11.79
CA LEU A 251 -10.52 2.61 -10.64
C LEU A 251 -11.68 1.62 -10.50
N TYR A 252 -11.85 1.08 -9.29
CA TYR A 252 -13.04 0.34 -8.92
C TYR A 252 -13.97 1.25 -8.12
N LEU A 253 -15.20 1.38 -8.58
CA LEU A 253 -16.28 2.09 -7.89
C LEU A 253 -17.47 1.15 -7.79
N SER A 254 -18.01 1.00 -6.58
CA SER A 254 -19.18 0.17 -6.31
C SER A 254 -20.40 0.60 -7.12
N ASP A 255 -20.52 1.91 -7.39
CA ASP A 255 -21.62 2.49 -8.18
C ASP A 255 -21.70 1.90 -9.60
N PHE A 256 -20.57 1.42 -10.14
CA PHE A 256 -20.47 0.87 -11.49
C PHE A 256 -20.46 -0.67 -11.54
N GLN A 257 -20.86 -1.34 -10.47
CA GLN A 257 -20.97 -2.81 -10.49
C GLN A 257 -22.45 -3.19 -10.52
N ASP A 258 -22.87 -3.98 -11.52
CA ASP A 258 -24.20 -4.60 -11.58
C ASP A 258 -24.23 -5.85 -10.68
N ILE A 259 -23.85 -5.69 -9.40
CA ILE A 259 -24.01 -6.75 -8.41
C ILE A 259 -25.46 -6.71 -7.96
N ASP A 260 -26.26 -7.58 -8.55
CA ASP A 260 -27.53 -8.02 -7.97
C ASP A 260 -27.25 -8.49 -6.53
N THR A 261 -27.55 -7.66 -5.52
CA THR A 261 -27.36 -8.00 -4.11
C THR A 261 -28.44 -8.96 -3.59
N SER A 262 -28.85 -9.91 -4.42
CA SER A 262 -29.80 -10.96 -4.06
C SER A 262 -29.10 -12.32 -4.03
N GLU A 263 -28.31 -12.56 -2.97
CA GLU A 263 -28.05 -13.88 -2.39
C GLU A 263 -27.66 -13.78 -0.91
#